data_AF-A8UC38-F1
#
_entry.id   AF-A8UC38-F1
#
_cell.length_a   1.000
_cell.length_b   1.000
_cell.length_c   1.000
_cell.angle_alpha   90.00
_cell.angle_beta   90.00
_cell.angle_gamma   90.00
#
_symmetry.space_group_name_H-M   'P 1'
#
loop_
_entity.id
_entity.type
_entity.pdbx_description
1 polymer ?
#
loop_
_entity_poly.entity_id
_entity_poly.type
_entity_poly.pdbx_seq_one_letter_code
_entity_poly.pdbx_strand_id
1 'polypeptide(L)' 'MLKNGLFMMTIGFIVVILGLTGLDEHRILVLGIGIVLIIIGFVLYNKAEKRAD' A
#
# COMPACT_ATOMS: atom_id res chain seq x y z
N MET A 1 14.23 -7.35 -3.47
CA MET A 1 13.47 -6.27 -2.80
C MET A 1 12.37 -5.66 -3.67
N LEU A 2 12.52 -5.62 -5.00
CA LEU A 2 11.46 -5.16 -5.93
C LEU A 2 10.11 -5.89 -5.71
N LYS A 3 10.16 -7.21 -5.55
CA LYS A 3 9.00 -8.06 -5.24
C LYS A 3 8.30 -7.67 -3.94
N ASN A 4 9.04 -7.15 -2.96
CA ASN A 4 8.49 -6.77 -1.65
C ASN A 4 7.79 -5.40 -1.73
N GLY A 5 8.33 -4.46 -2.50
CA GLY A 5 7.68 -3.17 -2.76
C GLY A 5 6.37 -3.34 -3.53
N LEU A 6 6.39 -4.14 -4.59
CA LEU A 6 5.20 -4.47 -5.38
C LEU A 6 4.14 -5.16 -4.52
N PHE A 7 4.53 -6.15 -3.70
CA PHE A 7 3.63 -6.86 -2.80
C PHE A 7 2.96 -5.93 -1.78
N MET A 8 3.73 -5.01 -1.18
CA MET A 8 3.22 -4.05 -0.21
C MET A 8 2.24 -3.06 -0.85
N MET A 9 2.51 -2.62 -2.09
CA MET A 9 1.57 -1.78 -2.86
C MET A 9 0.26 -2.52 -3.15
N THR A 10 0.32 -3.80 -3.56
CA THR A 10 -0.87 -4.63 -3.81
C THR A 10 -1.72 -4.80 -2.55
N ILE A 11 -1.10 -5.08 -1.39
CA ILE A 11 -1.82 -5.16 -0.12
C ILE A 11 -2.48 -3.83 0.20
N GLY A 12 -1.75 -2.72 0.08
CA GLY A 12 -2.31 -1.39 0.32
C GLY A 12 -3.52 -1.10 -0.58
N PHE A 13 -3.46 -1.51 -1.85
CA PHE A 13 -4.58 -1.38 -2.78
C PHE A 13 -5.81 -2.21 -2.36
N ILE A 14 -5.61 -3.46 -1.92
CA ILE A 14 -6.69 -4.31 -1.41
C ILE A 14 -7.32 -3.69 -0.16
N VAL A 15 -6.51 -3.16 0.77
CA VAL A 15 -6.99 -2.49 1.98
C VAL A 15 -7.81 -1.24 1.63
N VAL A 16 -7.38 -0.45 0.63
CA VAL A 16 -8.16 0.69 0.14
C VAL A 16 -9.50 0.24 -0.43
N ILE A 17 -9.54 -0.84 -1.24
CA ILE A 17 -10.80 -1.38 -1.77
C ILE A 17 -11.73 -1.79 -0.63
N LEU A 18 -11.23 -2.54 0.35
CA LEU A 18 -12.03 -2.94 1.53
C LEU A 18 -12.54 -1.72 2.30
N GLY A 19 -11.70 -0.69 2.47
CA GLY A 19 -12.08 0.58 3.07
C GLY A 19 -13.11 1.35 2.25
N LEU A 20 -13.11 1.29 0.93
CA LEU A 20 -14.13 1.92 0.10
C LEU A 20 -15.46 1.16 0.11
N THR A 21 -15.41 -0.16 0.24
CA THR A 21 -16.61 -1.03 0.23
C THR A 21 -17.25 -1.24 1.60
N GLY A 22 -16.55 -0.90 2.68
CA GLY A 22 -17.03 -1.06 4.06
C GLY A 22 -18.03 0.04 4.47
N LEU A 23 -19.05 -0.36 5.24
CA LEU A 23 -20.10 0.54 5.76
C LEU A 23 -19.85 0.98 7.23
N ASP A 24 -18.71 0.62 7.81
CA ASP A 24 -18.42 0.81 9.24
C ASP A 24 -17.82 2.20 9.55
N GLU A 25 -17.97 2.67 10.80
CA GLU A 25 -17.42 3.95 11.28
C GLU A 25 -15.89 4.06 11.13
N HIS A 26 -15.18 2.93 11.12
CA HIS A 26 -13.72 2.88 10.98
C HIS A 26 -13.23 3.02 9.53
N ARG A 27 -14.12 3.26 8.56
CA ARG A 27 -13.80 3.40 7.13
C ARG A 27 -12.59 4.29 6.84
N ILE A 28 -12.57 5.48 7.45
CA ILE A 28 -11.52 6.48 7.25
C ILE A 28 -10.15 5.97 7.75
N LEU A 29 -10.17 5.21 8.85
CA LEU A 29 -8.97 4.60 9.42
C LEU A 29 -8.41 3.51 8.49
N VAL A 30 -9.28 2.66 7.95
CA VAL A 30 -8.90 1.60 6.98
C VAL A 30 -8.33 2.22 5.70
N LEU A 31 -8.97 3.26 5.18
CA LEU A 31 -8.46 4.01 4.02
C LEU A 31 -7.09 4.65 4.30
N GLY A 32 -6.91 5.25 5.47
CA GLY A 32 -5.63 5.83 5.88
C GLY A 32 -4.52 4.79 5.92
N ILE A 33 -4.78 3.62 6.50
CA ILE A 33 -3.82 2.51 6.54
C ILE A 33 -3.46 2.04 5.12
N GLY A 34 -4.46 1.90 4.24
CA GLY A 34 -4.24 1.50 2.85
C GLY A 34 -3.34 2.47 2.09
N ILE A 35 -3.58 3.78 2.22
CA ILE A 35 -2.75 4.82 1.60
C ILE A 35 -1.31 4.76 2.11
N VAL A 36 -1.12 4.62 3.42
CA VAL A 36 0.22 4.51 4.03
C VAL A 36 0.97 3.29 3.49
N LEU A 37 0.29 2.14 3.37
CA LEU A 37 0.89 0.92 2.80
C LEU A 37 1.32 1.10 1.34
N ILE A 38 0.53 1.80 0.53
CA ILE A 38 0.88 2.11 -0.86
C ILE A 38 2.12 3.00 -0.91
N ILE A 39 2.18 4.06 -0.08
CA ILE A 39 3.34 4.97 -0.03
C ILE A 39 4.60 4.22 0.39
N ILE A 40 4.51 3.39 1.44
CA ILE A 40 5.65 2.58 1.90
C ILE A 40 6.09 1.60 0.81
N GLY A 41 5.15 0.92 0.16
CA GLY A 41 5.42 0.02 -0.95
C GLY A 41 6.12 0.72 -2.12
N PHE A 42 5.67 1.93 -2.47
CA PHE A 42 6.28 2.76 -3.52
C PHE A 42 7.72 3.17 -3.16
N VAL A 43 7.95 3.60 -1.92
CA VAL A 43 9.30 3.95 -1.44
C VAL A 43 10.23 2.73 -1.48
N LEU A 44 9.75 1.56 -1.07
CA LEU A 44 10.52 0.32 -1.11
C LEU A 44 10.81 -0.14 -2.55
N TYR A 45 9.84 0.02 -3.45
CA TYR A 45 10.01 -0.28 -4.87
C TYR A 45 11.08 0.62 -5.50
N ASN A 46 10.94 1.93 -5.38
CA ASN A 46 11.90 2.91 -5.93
C ASN A 46 13.30 2.76 -5.33
N LYS A 47 13.41 2.51 -4.03
CA LYS A 47 14.71 2.31 -3.37
C LYS A 47 15.38 1.03 -3.85
N ALA A 48 14.62 -0.01 -4.16
CA ALA A 48 15.14 -1.26 -4.70
C ALA A 48 15.55 -1.13 -6.16
N GLU A 49 14.77 -0.41 -6.97
CA GLU A 49 15.07 -0.12 -8.38
C GLU A 49 16.35 0.70 -8.51
N LYS A 50 16.50 1.79 -7.75
CA LYS A 50 17.72 2.62 -7.70
C LYS A 50 18.99 1.93 -7.15
N ARG A 51 18.87 0.73 -6.61
CA ARG A 51 20.01 -0.09 -6.16
C ARG A 51 20.37 -1.19 -7.17
N ALA A 52 19.50 -1.42 -8.15
CA ALA A 52 19.72 -2.39 -9.21
C ALA A 52 20.51 -1.78 -10.39
N ASP A 53 20.44 -0.45 -10.55
CA ASP A 53 21.35 0.38 -11.35
C ASP A 53 22.64 0.70 -10.59
#